data_AF-A0A1V1PAR2-F1
#
_entry.id   AF-A0A1V1PAR2-F1
#
_cell.length_a   1.000
_cell.length_b   1.000
_cell.length_c   1.000
_cell.angle_alpha   90.00
_cell.angle_beta   90.00
_cell.angle_gamma   90.00
#
_symmetry.space_group_name_H-M   'P 1'
#
loop_
_entity.id
_entity.type
_entity.pdbx_description
1 polymer ?
#
loop_
_entity_poly.entity_id
_entity_poly.type
_entity_poly.pdbx_seq_one_letter_code
_entity_poly.pdbx_strand_id
1 'polypeptide(L)'
;MIIIDELQALENIYLNGQRELLKELFNFFVAMTKESHLCHVIISSSDGYFMNRIYEDSKLSKTSEFFEIDYLNEQDTKYWLTNLEKESAMTSYTLTDSQVDTIWKFMGGSMWEIDSILGQLLPYEKSGKIDDNDLLQLINHAITINKGRCNHYVGLYETKMALFNKIFLLQQVSHEFQERDLRDLVKNNLYQIDDLRNELCNLVKLNFLSFNPVTSFYKLQGNSMFYGVKEFIESNKKDY
;
A
#
# COMPACT_ATOMS: atom_id res chain seq x y z
N MET A 1 13.85 15.17 -19.75
CA MET A 1 13.09 14.21 -18.93
C MET A 1 12.09 15.00 -18.12
N ILE A 2 10.83 14.56 -18.11
CA ILE A 2 9.76 15.12 -17.29
C ILE A 2 9.33 14.04 -16.29
N ILE A 3 9.28 14.37 -15.01
CA ILE A 3 8.80 13.48 -13.95
C ILE A 3 7.62 14.18 -13.30
N ILE A 4 6.49 13.46 -13.20
CA ILE A 4 5.28 13.97 -12.57
C ILE A 4 4.86 12.94 -11.53
N ASP A 5 4.73 13.40 -10.29
CA ASP A 5 4.23 12.61 -9.20
C ASP A 5 2.78 13.00 -8.89
N GLU A 6 2.02 12.06 -8.35
CA GLU A 6 0.64 12.27 -7.88
C GLU A 6 -0.29 12.86 -8.96
N LEU A 7 -0.16 12.38 -10.21
CA LEU A 7 -0.93 12.89 -11.36
C LEU A 7 -2.46 12.75 -11.19
N GLN A 8 -2.91 11.79 -10.36
CA GLN A 8 -4.32 11.61 -10.05
C GLN A 8 -4.96 12.84 -9.35
N ALA A 9 -4.16 13.75 -8.79
CA ALA A 9 -4.67 15.03 -8.27
C ALA A 9 -5.36 15.89 -9.35
N LEU A 10 -5.11 15.62 -10.63
CA LEU A 10 -5.74 16.29 -11.77
C LEU A 10 -7.01 15.59 -12.27
N GLU A 11 -7.46 14.53 -11.59
CA GLU A 11 -8.73 13.88 -11.89
C GLU A 11 -9.92 14.85 -11.79
N ASN A 12 -10.93 14.61 -12.61
CA ASN A 12 -12.19 15.38 -12.62
C ASN A 12 -12.02 16.88 -12.92
N ILE A 13 -10.86 17.30 -13.44
CA ILE A 13 -10.65 18.66 -13.97
C ILE A 13 -11.02 18.68 -15.46
N TYR A 14 -11.88 19.62 -15.83
CA TYR A 14 -12.38 19.77 -17.19
C TYR A 14 -12.02 21.13 -17.79
N LEU A 15 -11.41 21.13 -18.97
CA LEU A 15 -11.20 22.31 -19.81
C LEU A 15 -12.50 22.61 -20.57
N ASN A 16 -12.99 23.84 -20.43
CA ASN A 16 -14.23 24.33 -21.06
C ASN A 16 -15.46 23.44 -20.81
N GLY A 17 -15.48 22.70 -19.67
CA GLY A 17 -16.58 21.84 -19.26
C GLY A 17 -16.79 20.57 -20.11
N GLN A 18 -15.94 20.29 -21.10
CA GLN A 18 -16.12 19.17 -22.04
C GLN A 18 -14.90 18.28 -22.20
N ARG A 19 -13.68 18.80 -22.00
CA ARG A 19 -12.45 18.03 -22.19
C ARG A 19 -11.81 17.71 -20.86
N GLU A 20 -11.69 16.43 -20.54
CA GLU A 20 -10.93 16.00 -19.37
C GLU A 20 -9.47 16.43 -19.52
N LEU A 21 -8.94 17.18 -18.55
CA LEU A 21 -7.58 17.72 -18.57
C LEU A 21 -6.54 16.59 -18.74
N LEU A 22 -6.71 15.49 -18.01
CA LEU A 22 -5.82 14.35 -18.06
C LEU A 22 -5.71 13.76 -19.47
N LYS A 23 -6.82 13.62 -20.18
CA LYS A 23 -6.83 13.09 -21.54
C LYS A 23 -6.01 13.95 -22.50
N GLU A 24 -6.17 15.27 -22.43
CA GLU A 24 -5.41 16.20 -23.26
C GLU A 24 -3.92 16.20 -22.87
N LEU A 25 -3.64 16.09 -21.57
CA LEU A 25 -2.28 16.01 -21.05
C LEU A 25 -1.55 14.74 -21.52
N PHE A 26 -2.22 13.58 -21.50
CA PHE A 26 -1.68 12.34 -22.04
C PHE A 26 -1.48 12.39 -23.56
N ASN A 27 -2.43 12.97 -24.31
CA ASN A 27 -2.24 13.20 -25.75
C ASN A 27 -0.98 14.06 -26.01
N PHE A 28 -0.77 15.10 -25.19
CA PHE A 28 0.43 15.93 -25.26
C PHE A 28 1.71 15.14 -24.93
N PHE A 29 1.70 14.28 -23.91
CA PHE A 29 2.84 13.41 -23.60
C PHE A 29 3.15 12.43 -24.74
N VAL A 30 2.14 11.85 -25.39
CA VAL A 30 2.32 11.00 -26.56
C VAL A 30 2.96 11.79 -27.71
N ALA A 31 2.50 13.01 -27.97
CA ALA A 31 3.10 13.87 -29.01
C ALA A 31 4.57 14.21 -28.71
N MET A 32 4.91 14.53 -27.45
CA MET A 32 6.29 14.82 -27.06
C MET A 32 7.22 13.61 -27.15
N THR A 33 6.74 12.43 -26.74
CA THR A 33 7.56 11.22 -26.63
C THR A 33 7.68 10.47 -27.96
N LYS A 34 6.55 10.20 -28.63
CA LYS A 34 6.46 9.34 -29.80
C LYS A 34 6.57 10.10 -31.12
N GLU A 35 5.96 11.28 -31.22
CA GLU A 35 5.90 12.02 -32.49
C GLU A 35 7.12 12.93 -32.66
N SER A 36 7.49 13.64 -31.60
CA SER A 36 8.55 14.66 -31.65
C SER A 36 9.87 14.22 -31.01
N HIS A 37 9.89 13.07 -30.31
CA HIS A 37 11.07 12.53 -29.62
C HIS A 37 11.82 13.55 -28.72
N LEU A 38 11.09 14.47 -28.08
CA LEU A 38 11.66 15.60 -27.35
C LEU A 38 12.19 15.21 -25.97
N CYS A 39 11.49 14.31 -25.27
CA CYS A 39 11.89 13.86 -23.95
C CYS A 39 11.21 12.54 -23.54
N HIS A 40 11.73 11.91 -22.50
CA HIS A 40 11.01 10.89 -21.73
C HIS A 40 10.09 11.54 -20.69
N VAL A 41 8.91 10.95 -20.51
CA VAL A 41 7.92 11.33 -19.49
C VAL A 41 7.74 10.15 -18.55
N ILE A 42 7.93 10.38 -17.25
CA ILE A 42 7.70 9.40 -16.18
C ILE A 42 6.56 9.93 -15.32
N ILE A 43 5.57 9.08 -15.08
CA ILE A 43 4.41 9.38 -14.24
C ILE A 43 4.43 8.40 -13.08
N SER A 44 4.32 8.93 -11.86
CA SER A 44 4.18 8.19 -10.62
C SER A 44 2.80 8.45 -10.02
N SER A 45 2.19 7.40 -9.47
CA SER A 45 0.92 7.49 -8.75
C SER A 45 0.83 6.35 -7.74
N SER A 46 0.34 6.68 -6.56
CA SER A 46 0.02 5.71 -5.50
C SER A 46 -1.39 5.13 -5.63
N ASP A 47 -2.25 5.66 -6.50
CA ASP A 47 -3.61 5.17 -6.72
C ASP A 47 -3.66 4.10 -7.84
N GLY A 48 -3.78 2.84 -7.43
CA GLY A 48 -3.85 1.70 -8.35
C GLY A 48 -5.06 1.73 -9.29
N TYR A 49 -6.19 2.33 -8.88
CA TYR A 49 -7.39 2.44 -9.73
C TYR A 49 -7.28 3.58 -10.74
N PHE A 50 -6.63 4.69 -10.38
CA PHE A 50 -6.22 5.70 -11.34
C PHE A 50 -5.33 5.06 -12.41
N MET A 51 -4.29 4.33 -12.00
CA MET A 51 -3.39 3.65 -12.92
C MET A 51 -4.10 2.59 -13.77
N ASN A 52 -5.10 1.90 -13.24
CA ASN A 52 -5.94 0.98 -14.01
C ASN A 52 -6.69 1.69 -15.14
N ARG A 53 -7.28 2.86 -14.86
CA ARG A 53 -7.97 3.66 -15.89
C ARG A 53 -7.01 4.06 -17.00
N ILE A 54 -5.78 4.44 -16.66
CA ILE A 54 -4.75 4.80 -17.64
C ILE A 54 -4.30 3.56 -18.44
N TYR A 55 -4.12 2.42 -17.77
CA TYR A 55 -3.75 1.15 -18.40
C TYR A 55 -4.82 0.67 -19.40
N GLU A 56 -6.10 0.83 -19.07
CA GLU A 56 -7.22 0.47 -19.95
C GLU A 56 -7.37 1.43 -21.15
N ASP A 57 -6.74 2.61 -21.14
CA ASP A 57 -6.71 3.48 -22.32
C ASP A 57 -5.85 2.84 -23.43
N SER A 58 -6.55 2.37 -24.48
CA SER A 58 -5.97 1.71 -25.66
C SER A 58 -4.84 2.48 -26.35
N LYS A 59 -4.77 3.82 -26.21
CA LYS A 59 -3.69 4.63 -26.78
C LYS A 59 -2.42 4.52 -25.96
N LEU A 60 -2.55 4.53 -24.63
CA LEU A 60 -1.42 4.54 -23.70
C LEU A 60 -0.87 3.14 -23.48
N SER A 61 -1.72 2.13 -23.36
CA SER A 61 -1.30 0.72 -23.22
C SER A 61 -0.30 0.23 -24.29
N LYS A 62 -0.30 0.83 -25.48
CA LYS A 62 0.65 0.51 -26.57
C LYS A 62 1.87 1.43 -26.65
N THR A 63 1.89 2.50 -25.86
CA THR A 63 2.92 3.56 -25.94
C THR A 63 3.59 3.87 -24.61
N SER A 64 3.24 3.18 -23.53
CA SER A 64 3.85 3.31 -22.22
C SER A 64 4.17 1.95 -21.62
N GLU A 65 5.22 1.91 -20.81
CA GLU A 65 5.55 0.77 -19.95
C GLU A 65 5.10 1.10 -18.53
N PHE A 66 4.58 0.09 -17.82
CA PHE A 66 4.11 0.21 -16.44
C PHE A 66 5.03 -0.57 -15.52
N PHE A 67 5.52 0.08 -14.49
CA PHE A 67 6.41 -0.50 -13.49
C PHE A 67 5.76 -0.38 -12.12
N GLU A 68 5.55 -1.52 -11.46
CA GLU A 68 5.23 -1.52 -10.03
C GLU A 68 6.51 -1.24 -9.26
N ILE A 69 6.47 -0.23 -8.38
CA ILE A 69 7.50 0.03 -7.39
C ILE A 69 6.93 -0.39 -6.05
N ASP A 70 7.33 -1.58 -5.59
CA ASP A 70 6.92 -2.11 -4.31
C ASP A 70 7.88 -1.65 -3.19
N TYR A 71 7.54 -2.00 -1.96
CA TYR A 71 8.43 -1.84 -0.82
C TYR A 71 9.75 -2.61 -0.99
N LEU A 72 10.74 -2.24 -0.17
CA LEU A 72 12.03 -2.93 -0.15
C LEU A 72 11.84 -4.42 0.15
N ASN A 73 12.63 -5.26 -0.50
CA ASN A 73 12.64 -6.69 -0.16
C ASN A 73 13.34 -6.93 1.19
N GLU A 74 13.29 -8.17 1.67
CA GLU A 74 13.90 -8.55 2.96
C GLU A 74 15.39 -8.26 3.01
N GLN A 75 16.11 -8.62 1.95
CA GLN A 75 17.56 -8.47 1.90
C GLN A 75 17.97 -7.00 1.98
N ASP A 76 17.34 -6.15 1.19
CA ASP A 76 17.64 -4.71 1.15
C ASP A 76 17.20 -4.03 2.45
N THR A 77 16.06 -4.42 3.02
CA THR A 77 15.59 -3.88 4.31
C THR A 77 16.54 -4.24 5.44
N LYS A 78 16.95 -5.51 5.54
CA LYS A 78 17.91 -5.95 6.57
C LYS A 78 19.27 -5.30 6.38
N TYR A 79 19.75 -5.20 5.14
CA TYR A 79 20.98 -4.49 4.84
C TYR A 79 20.89 -3.02 5.30
N TRP A 80 19.80 -2.33 4.98
CA TRP A 80 19.59 -0.95 5.42
C TRP A 80 19.62 -0.82 6.95
N LEU A 81 18.85 -1.65 7.66
CA LEU A 81 18.73 -1.59 9.12
C LEU A 81 20.02 -1.98 9.86
N THR A 82 20.89 -2.79 9.26
CA THR A 82 22.23 -3.09 9.81
C THR A 82 23.26 -2.01 9.48
N ASN A 83 22.98 -1.10 8.53
CA ASN A 83 23.92 -0.08 8.03
C ASN A 83 23.37 1.36 8.16
N LEU A 84 22.66 1.66 9.26
CA LEU A 84 21.95 2.94 9.47
C LEU A 84 22.86 4.18 9.39
N GLU A 85 24.11 4.10 9.81
CA GLU A 85 25.08 5.21 9.67
C GLU A 85 25.30 5.54 8.18
N LYS A 86 25.51 4.53 7.35
CA LYS A 86 25.83 4.72 5.93
C LYS A 86 24.60 5.13 5.12
N GLU A 87 23.48 4.44 5.35
CA GLU A 87 22.29 4.55 4.51
C GLU A 87 21.31 5.63 5.01
N SER A 88 21.41 6.05 6.28
CA SER A 88 20.51 7.05 6.89
C SER A 88 21.23 8.13 7.70
N ALA A 89 22.57 8.17 7.73
CA ALA A 89 23.35 9.10 8.55
C ALA A 89 23.00 9.03 10.06
N MET A 90 22.43 7.91 10.52
CA MET A 90 21.98 7.75 11.90
C MET A 90 23.03 7.00 12.71
N THR A 91 23.66 7.72 13.65
CA THR A 91 24.73 7.20 14.52
C THR A 91 24.33 7.09 15.99
N SER A 92 23.10 7.48 16.32
CA SER A 92 22.63 7.54 17.72
C SER A 92 22.59 6.18 18.38
N TYR A 93 22.18 5.14 17.64
CA TYR A 93 22.14 3.77 18.13
C TYR A 93 22.38 2.76 17.00
N THR A 94 22.62 1.52 17.39
CA THR A 94 22.64 0.36 16.49
C THR A 94 21.53 -0.61 16.85
N LEU A 95 21.03 -1.36 15.88
CA LEU A 95 20.04 -2.41 16.08
C LEU A 95 20.74 -3.76 16.17
N THR A 96 20.20 -4.65 17.01
CA THR A 96 20.60 -6.06 17.01
C THR A 96 19.91 -6.82 15.87
N ASP A 97 20.47 -7.96 15.44
CA ASP A 97 19.85 -8.80 14.41
C ASP A 97 18.39 -9.18 14.75
N SER A 98 18.10 -9.44 16.03
CA SER A 98 16.75 -9.73 16.51
C SER A 98 15.79 -8.53 16.35
N GLN A 99 16.28 -7.31 16.59
CA GLN A 99 15.50 -6.09 16.39
C GLN A 99 15.24 -5.84 14.90
N VAL A 100 16.24 -6.07 14.05
CA VAL A 100 16.12 -5.99 12.59
C VAL A 100 15.08 -7.00 12.09
N ASP A 101 15.15 -8.26 12.52
CA ASP A 101 14.16 -9.28 12.19
C ASP A 101 12.75 -8.92 12.67
N THR A 102 12.66 -8.31 13.86
CA THR A 102 11.39 -7.84 14.42
C THR A 102 10.78 -6.72 13.58
N ILE A 103 11.58 -5.72 13.21
CA ILE A 103 11.13 -4.62 12.33
C ILE A 103 10.68 -5.17 10.98
N TRP A 104 11.49 -6.01 10.33
CA TRP A 104 11.14 -6.65 9.05
C TRP A 104 9.83 -7.42 9.15
N LYS A 105 9.67 -8.24 10.19
CA LYS A 105 8.45 -9.03 10.40
C LYS A 105 7.21 -8.14 10.41
N PHE A 106 7.21 -7.08 11.20
CA PHE A 106 6.00 -6.30 11.45
C PHE A 106 5.78 -5.15 10.45
N MET A 107 6.84 -4.56 9.90
CA MET A 107 6.76 -3.41 8.98
C MET A 107 7.01 -3.80 7.52
N GLY A 108 7.58 -4.98 7.26
CA GLY A 108 8.04 -5.36 5.92
C GLY A 108 9.15 -4.42 5.46
N GLY A 109 9.13 -4.03 4.19
CA GLY A 109 10.04 -3.04 3.61
C GLY A 109 9.49 -1.63 3.50
N SER A 110 8.45 -1.31 4.27
CA SER A 110 7.81 0.01 4.28
C SER A 110 8.78 1.06 4.83
N MET A 111 9.52 1.73 3.93
CA MET A 111 10.54 2.71 4.30
C MET A 111 9.99 3.80 5.22
N TRP A 112 8.78 4.27 4.96
CA TRP A 112 8.15 5.32 5.76
C TRP A 112 7.81 4.86 7.19
N GLU A 113 7.26 3.65 7.35
CA GLU A 113 6.95 3.12 8.68
C GLU A 113 8.21 2.79 9.47
N ILE A 114 9.22 2.24 8.79
CA ILE A 114 10.53 1.96 9.38
C ILE A 114 11.17 3.28 9.85
N ASP A 115 11.30 4.27 8.97
CA ASP A 115 11.89 5.57 9.32
C ASP A 115 11.15 6.24 10.49
N SER A 116 9.82 6.16 10.49
CA SER A 116 8.99 6.65 11.61
C SER A 116 9.32 5.95 12.93
N ILE A 117 9.46 4.62 12.95
CA ILE A 117 9.86 3.88 14.16
C ILE A 117 11.29 4.26 14.56
N LEU A 118 12.23 4.32 13.62
CA LEU A 118 13.62 4.65 13.90
C LEU A 118 13.76 6.04 14.54
N GLY A 119 13.02 7.04 14.03
CA GLY A 119 12.96 8.37 14.61
C GLY A 119 12.32 8.39 16.00
N GLN A 120 11.24 7.64 16.21
CA GLN A 120 10.55 7.52 17.50
C GLN A 120 11.39 6.78 18.56
N LEU A 121 12.37 5.97 18.15
CA LEU A 121 13.29 5.28 19.06
C LEU A 121 14.39 6.18 19.62
N LEU A 122 14.71 7.31 18.97
CA LEU A 122 15.79 8.21 19.40
C LEU A 122 15.74 8.60 20.89
N PRO A 123 14.58 8.93 21.49
CA PRO A 123 14.50 9.27 22.91
C PRO A 123 14.72 8.09 23.87
N TYR A 124 14.63 6.85 23.39
CA TYR A 124 14.79 5.62 24.17
C TYR A 124 16.23 5.09 24.17
N GLU A 125 17.10 5.71 23.37
CA GLU A 125 18.50 5.35 23.25
C GLU A 125 19.25 5.45 24.59
N LYS A 126 19.97 4.38 24.91
CA LYS A 126 20.87 4.31 26.07
C LYS A 126 22.20 3.68 25.68
N SER A 127 23.26 4.50 25.67
CA SER A 127 24.63 4.08 25.37
C SER A 127 24.78 3.38 24.00
N GLY A 128 24.15 3.94 22.97
CA GLY A 128 24.16 3.46 21.59
C GLY A 128 23.23 2.28 21.31
N LYS A 129 22.30 1.97 22.22
CA LYS A 129 21.43 0.79 22.15
C LYS A 129 19.97 1.09 22.45
N ILE A 130 19.09 0.25 21.92
CA ILE A 130 17.64 0.26 22.13
C ILE A 130 17.23 -1.00 22.89
N ASP A 131 16.31 -0.89 23.84
CA ASP A 131 15.70 -2.04 24.52
C ASP A 131 14.61 -2.67 23.64
N ASP A 132 14.51 -3.99 23.64
CA ASP A 132 13.52 -4.71 22.83
C ASP A 132 12.08 -4.33 23.20
N ASN A 133 11.82 -3.98 24.46
CA ASN A 133 10.48 -3.56 24.89
C ASN A 133 10.10 -2.20 24.31
N ASP A 134 11.04 -1.26 24.20
CA ASP A 134 10.78 0.06 23.63
C ASP A 134 10.43 -0.08 22.13
N LEU A 135 11.18 -0.91 21.39
CA LEU A 135 10.87 -1.24 20.00
C LEU A 135 9.49 -1.92 19.86
N LEU A 136 9.23 -2.96 20.66
CA LEU A 136 7.96 -3.68 20.61
C LEU A 136 6.77 -2.79 20.97
N GLN A 137 6.95 -1.84 21.89
CA GLN A 137 5.90 -0.87 22.23
C GLN A 137 5.52 0.00 21.03
N LEU A 138 6.50 0.52 20.28
CA LEU A 138 6.25 1.32 19.08
C LEU A 138 5.59 0.50 17.96
N ILE A 139 6.05 -0.73 17.74
CA ILE A 139 5.44 -1.64 16.77
C ILE A 139 3.99 -1.95 17.14
N ASN A 140 3.72 -2.29 18.41
CA ASN A 140 2.37 -2.57 18.89
C ASN A 140 1.46 -1.34 18.77
N HIS A 141 2.01 -0.14 18.94
CA HIS A 141 1.26 1.10 18.71
C HIS A 141 0.85 1.25 17.24
N ALA A 142 1.75 1.00 16.29
CA ALA A 142 1.43 1.01 14.86
C ALA A 142 0.35 -0.03 14.49
N ILE A 143 0.46 -1.25 15.02
CA ILE A 143 -0.55 -2.31 14.83
C ILE A 143 -1.91 -1.89 15.41
N THR A 144 -1.90 -1.28 16.62
CA THR A 144 -3.11 -0.78 17.27
C THR A 144 -3.80 0.30 16.45
N ILE A 145 -3.04 1.20 15.79
CA ILE A 145 -3.59 2.20 14.88
C ILE A 145 -4.30 1.52 13.70
N ASN A 146 -3.67 0.54 13.05
CA ASN A 146 -4.28 -0.18 11.92
C ASN A 146 -5.50 -1.01 12.34
N LYS A 147 -5.47 -1.63 13.52
CA LYS A 147 -6.65 -2.26 14.14
C LYS A 147 -7.78 -1.24 14.35
N GLY A 148 -7.45 -0.05 14.87
CA GLY A 148 -8.39 1.05 15.05
C GLY A 148 -9.03 1.50 13.74
N ARG A 149 -8.24 1.59 12.66
CA ARG A 149 -8.74 1.86 11.29
C ARG A 149 -9.72 0.78 10.84
N CYS A 150 -9.41 -0.50 11.06
CA CYS A 150 -10.32 -1.61 10.74
C CYS A 150 -11.64 -1.49 11.51
N ASN A 151 -11.59 -1.28 12.84
CA ASN A 151 -12.78 -1.09 13.67
C ASN A 151 -13.65 0.07 13.17
N HIS A 152 -13.04 1.21 12.86
CA HIS A 152 -13.76 2.38 12.36
C HIS A 152 -14.43 2.12 11.01
N TYR A 153 -13.70 1.47 10.07
CA TYR A 153 -14.19 1.23 8.72
C TYR A 153 -15.28 0.15 8.64
N VAL A 154 -15.07 -0.97 9.36
CA VAL A 154 -16.01 -2.09 9.38
C VAL A 154 -17.26 -1.73 10.19
N GLY A 155 -17.11 -1.02 11.31
CA GLY A 155 -18.24 -0.59 12.13
C GLY A 155 -19.14 -1.77 12.53
N LEU A 156 -20.45 -1.61 12.31
CA LEU A 156 -21.47 -2.64 12.59
C LEU A 156 -21.90 -3.44 11.35
N TYR A 157 -21.14 -3.37 10.25
CA TYR A 157 -21.51 -3.97 8.98
C TYR A 157 -20.98 -5.41 8.87
N GLU A 158 -21.86 -6.39 9.06
CA GLU A 158 -21.55 -7.83 8.94
C GLU A 158 -20.91 -8.21 7.60
N THR A 159 -21.35 -7.58 6.50
CA THR A 159 -20.79 -7.82 5.17
C THR A 159 -19.32 -7.40 5.09
N LYS A 160 -18.96 -6.25 5.68
CA LYS A 160 -17.56 -5.79 5.77
C LYS A 160 -16.73 -6.70 6.67
N MET A 161 -17.30 -7.17 7.79
CA MET A 161 -16.63 -8.13 8.67
C MET A 161 -16.31 -9.44 7.91
N ALA A 162 -17.26 -9.95 7.11
CA ALA A 162 -17.04 -11.11 6.26
C ALA A 162 -15.97 -10.86 5.18
N LEU A 163 -15.94 -9.67 4.57
CA LEU A 163 -14.91 -9.28 3.60
C LEU A 163 -13.51 -9.26 4.24
N PHE A 164 -13.34 -8.59 5.38
CA PHE A 164 -12.06 -8.52 6.10
C PHE A 164 -11.59 -9.91 6.54
N ASN A 165 -12.49 -10.76 7.04
CA ASN A 165 -12.20 -12.15 7.36
C ASN A 165 -11.69 -12.91 6.13
N LYS A 166 -12.36 -12.78 4.98
CA LYS A 166 -11.96 -13.46 3.75
C LYS A 166 -10.60 -12.97 3.24
N ILE A 167 -10.36 -11.65 3.24
CA ILE A 167 -9.07 -11.05 2.87
C ILE A 167 -7.97 -11.57 3.79
N PHE A 168 -8.18 -11.57 5.11
CA PHE A 168 -7.22 -12.08 6.09
C PHE A 168 -6.86 -13.54 5.80
N LEU A 169 -7.85 -14.41 5.61
CA LEU A 169 -7.60 -15.82 5.30
C LEU A 169 -6.82 -16.03 4.00
N LEU A 170 -7.08 -15.23 2.96
CA LEU A 170 -6.33 -15.29 1.71
C LEU A 170 -4.87 -14.86 1.93
N GLN A 171 -4.66 -13.76 2.67
CA GLN A 171 -3.36 -13.17 2.95
C GLN A 171 -2.48 -14.03 3.89
N GLN A 172 -3.06 -15.00 4.60
CA GLN A 172 -2.29 -16.00 5.35
C GLN A 172 -1.66 -17.07 4.45
N VAL A 173 -2.23 -17.30 3.26
CA VAL A 173 -1.83 -18.39 2.35
C VAL A 173 -0.99 -17.87 1.19
N SER A 174 -1.31 -16.67 0.70
CA SER A 174 -0.67 -16.02 -0.44
C SER A 174 -0.45 -14.55 -0.14
N HIS A 175 0.64 -13.98 -0.66
CA HIS A 175 0.93 -12.55 -0.53
C HIS A 175 -0.08 -11.67 -1.28
N GLU A 176 -0.73 -12.22 -2.30
CA GLU A 176 -1.65 -11.49 -3.17
C GLU A 176 -2.90 -12.33 -3.50
N PHE A 177 -4.00 -11.66 -3.85
CA PHE A 177 -5.26 -12.30 -4.28
C PHE A 177 -5.94 -11.50 -5.40
N GLN A 178 -6.89 -12.13 -6.10
CA GLN A 178 -7.69 -11.51 -7.16
C GLN A 178 -9.18 -11.46 -6.77
N GLU A 179 -9.97 -10.65 -7.47
CA GLU A 179 -11.42 -10.52 -7.25
C GLU A 179 -12.14 -11.89 -7.27
N ARG A 180 -11.71 -12.80 -8.16
CA ARG A 180 -12.27 -14.16 -8.27
C ARG A 180 -12.13 -15.00 -7.00
N ASP A 181 -11.15 -14.70 -6.15
CA ASP A 181 -10.91 -15.41 -4.89
C ASP A 181 -11.94 -15.02 -3.81
N LEU A 182 -12.67 -13.93 -4.03
CA LEU A 182 -13.77 -13.42 -3.20
C LEU A 182 -15.16 -13.88 -3.67
N ARG A 183 -15.24 -14.75 -4.71
CA ARG A 183 -16.51 -15.22 -5.30
C ARG A 183 -17.52 -15.79 -4.29
N ASP A 184 -17.04 -16.34 -3.18
CA ASP A 184 -17.90 -16.92 -2.15
C ASP A 184 -18.77 -15.85 -1.46
N LEU A 185 -18.27 -14.61 -1.36
CA LEU A 185 -19.04 -13.48 -0.82
C LEU A 185 -20.25 -13.16 -1.71
N VAL A 186 -20.09 -13.26 -3.03
CA VAL A 186 -21.18 -13.09 -4.00
C VAL A 186 -22.12 -14.29 -3.98
N LYS A 187 -21.57 -15.51 -4.00
CA LYS A 187 -22.36 -16.76 -4.00
C LYS A 187 -23.26 -16.86 -2.76
N ASN A 188 -22.81 -16.35 -1.62
CA ASN A 188 -23.55 -16.35 -0.37
C ASN A 188 -24.46 -15.11 -0.20
N ASN A 189 -24.65 -14.30 -1.25
CA ASN A 189 -25.48 -13.08 -1.25
C ASN A 189 -25.04 -12.01 -0.22
N LEU A 190 -23.76 -11.97 0.16
CA LEU A 190 -23.22 -10.91 1.03
C LEU A 190 -22.91 -9.63 0.24
N TYR A 191 -22.59 -9.77 -1.04
CA TYR A 191 -22.34 -8.66 -1.96
C TYR A 191 -22.93 -8.95 -3.34
N GLN A 192 -23.41 -7.91 -4.02
CA GLN A 192 -23.50 -7.92 -5.48
C GLN A 192 -22.10 -7.68 -6.08
N ILE A 193 -21.90 -8.07 -7.34
CA ILE A 193 -20.58 -7.96 -8.00
C ILE A 193 -20.07 -6.51 -8.00
N ASP A 194 -20.93 -5.57 -8.41
CA ASP A 194 -20.54 -4.16 -8.50
C ASP A 194 -20.29 -3.54 -7.11
N ASP A 195 -21.07 -3.94 -6.10
CA ASP A 195 -20.87 -3.51 -4.71
C ASP A 195 -19.54 -4.01 -4.16
N LEU A 196 -19.17 -5.27 -4.45
CA LEU A 196 -17.88 -5.82 -4.03
C LEU A 196 -16.71 -5.09 -4.68
N ARG A 197 -16.80 -4.79 -5.99
CA ARG A 197 -15.76 -3.98 -6.68
C ARG A 197 -15.64 -2.58 -6.09
N ASN A 198 -16.77 -1.92 -5.85
CA ASN A 198 -16.77 -0.59 -5.24
C ASN A 198 -16.13 -0.62 -3.84
N GLU A 199 -16.40 -1.67 -3.07
CA GLU A 199 -15.80 -1.86 -1.75
C GLU A 199 -14.28 -2.09 -1.84
N LEU A 200 -13.80 -2.92 -2.78
CA LEU A 200 -12.36 -3.10 -3.02
C LEU A 200 -11.69 -1.78 -3.47
N CYS A 201 -12.36 -1.01 -4.33
CA CYS A 201 -11.91 0.32 -4.75
C CYS A 201 -11.77 1.27 -3.56
N ASN A 202 -12.76 1.29 -2.66
CA ASN A 202 -12.71 2.08 -1.45
C ASN A 202 -11.57 1.64 -0.52
N LEU A 203 -11.34 0.33 -0.38
CA LEU A 203 -10.23 -0.19 0.44
C LEU A 203 -8.85 0.21 -0.12
N VAL A 204 -8.70 0.31 -1.44
CA VAL A 204 -7.47 0.85 -2.05
C VAL A 204 -7.31 2.34 -1.75
N LYS A 205 -8.36 3.14 -1.98
CA LYS A 205 -8.33 4.59 -1.70
C LYS A 205 -8.06 4.92 -0.23
N LEU A 206 -8.52 4.08 0.68
CA LEU A 206 -8.34 4.23 2.12
C LEU A 206 -7.04 3.61 2.63
N ASN A 207 -6.17 3.15 1.74
CA ASN A 207 -4.88 2.53 2.05
C ASN A 207 -4.98 1.30 2.98
N PHE A 208 -6.00 0.47 2.79
CA PHE A 208 -6.06 -0.88 3.37
C PHE A 208 -5.45 -1.92 2.41
N LEU A 209 -5.71 -1.73 1.11
CA LEU A 209 -5.21 -2.57 0.04
C LEU A 209 -4.34 -1.75 -0.91
N SER A 210 -3.38 -2.39 -1.55
CA SER A 210 -2.84 -1.93 -2.82
C SER A 210 -3.39 -2.79 -3.96
N PHE A 211 -3.42 -2.22 -5.17
CA PHE A 211 -3.91 -2.89 -6.36
C PHE A 211 -2.93 -2.68 -7.51
N ASN A 212 -2.47 -3.77 -8.12
CA ASN A 212 -1.65 -3.73 -9.32
C ASN A 212 -2.56 -3.83 -10.56
N PRO A 213 -2.65 -2.78 -11.40
CA PRO A 213 -3.52 -2.78 -12.58
C PRO A 213 -3.05 -3.73 -13.69
N VAL A 214 -1.74 -4.01 -13.77
CA VAL A 214 -1.16 -4.88 -14.81
C VAL A 214 -1.49 -6.34 -14.53
N THR A 215 -1.42 -6.77 -13.27
CA THR A 215 -1.63 -8.17 -12.86
C THR A 215 -3.03 -8.43 -12.30
N SER A 216 -3.78 -7.36 -12.01
CA SER A 216 -5.09 -7.37 -11.35
C SER A 216 -5.09 -8.04 -9.98
N PHE A 217 -3.96 -7.97 -9.27
CA PHE A 217 -3.82 -8.49 -7.91
C PHE A 217 -3.99 -7.39 -6.86
N TYR A 218 -4.54 -7.79 -5.73
CA TYR A 218 -4.66 -7.02 -4.50
C TYR A 218 -3.74 -7.60 -3.43
N LYS A 219 -3.20 -6.73 -2.58
CA LYS A 219 -2.54 -7.12 -1.33
C LYS A 219 -2.83 -6.14 -0.21
N LEU A 220 -2.72 -6.59 1.04
CA LEU A 220 -2.76 -5.67 2.18
C LEU A 220 -1.58 -4.70 2.08
N GLN A 221 -1.82 -3.44 2.43
CA GLN A 221 -0.81 -2.41 2.28
C GLN A 221 0.20 -2.47 3.43
N GLY A 222 1.23 -3.31 3.24
CA GLY A 222 2.30 -3.53 4.20
C GLY A 222 1.96 -4.52 5.31
N ASN A 223 3.01 -4.99 5.99
CA ASN A 223 2.86 -5.99 7.05
C ASN A 223 2.13 -5.42 8.27
N SER A 224 2.29 -4.14 8.57
CA SER A 224 1.65 -3.50 9.72
C SER A 224 0.11 -3.52 9.58
N MET A 225 -0.40 -3.38 8.36
CA MET A 225 -1.81 -3.51 8.04
C MET A 225 -2.27 -4.97 8.20
N PHE A 226 -1.48 -5.96 7.74
CA PHE A 226 -1.76 -7.37 7.97
C PHE A 226 -1.92 -7.69 9.46
N TYR A 227 -0.99 -7.24 10.31
CA TYR A 227 -1.09 -7.45 11.75
C TYR A 227 -2.26 -6.67 12.38
N GLY A 228 -2.57 -5.47 11.88
CA GLY A 228 -3.75 -4.71 12.31
C GLY A 228 -5.06 -5.44 12.00
N VAL A 229 -5.20 -5.99 10.79
CA VAL A 229 -6.35 -6.81 10.38
C VAL A 229 -6.40 -8.09 11.21
N LYS A 230 -5.25 -8.75 11.44
CA LYS A 230 -5.16 -9.94 12.28
C LYS A 230 -5.71 -9.67 13.68
N GLU A 231 -5.21 -8.65 14.37
CA GLU A 231 -5.68 -8.32 15.72
C GLU A 231 -7.16 -7.91 15.74
N PHE A 232 -7.62 -7.20 14.70
CA PHE A 232 -9.03 -6.87 14.54
C PHE A 232 -9.90 -8.13 14.46
N ILE A 233 -9.55 -9.09 13.60
CA ILE A 233 -10.29 -10.34 13.47
C ILE A 233 -10.23 -11.16 14.77
N GLU A 234 -9.05 -11.29 15.37
CA GLU A 234 -8.86 -12.08 16.60
C GLU A 234 -9.61 -11.49 17.81
N SER A 235 -9.73 -10.16 17.91
CA SER A 235 -10.50 -9.54 19.00
C SER A 235 -12.01 -9.73 18.86
N ASN A 236 -12.52 -9.77 17.63
CA ASN A 236 -13.96 -9.87 17.34
C ASN A 236 -14.44 -11.33 17.17
N LYS A 237 -13.53 -12.32 17.14
CA LYS A 237 -13.88 -13.75 17.18
C LYS A 237 -14.60 -14.17 18.47
N LYS A 238 -14.58 -13.35 19.52
CA LYS A 238 -15.26 -13.63 20.79
C LYS A 238 -16.76 -13.30 20.76
N ASP A 239 -17.23 -12.62 19.73
CA ASP A 239 -18.61 -12.11 19.61
C ASP A 239 -19.49 -12.94 18.65
N TYR A 240 -18.99 -14.07 18.14
CA TYR A 240 -19.71 -15.02 17.28
C TYR A 240 -19.65 -16.46 17.82
#